data_AF-A0AAE2SIE2-F1
#
_entry.id   AF-A0AAE2SIE2-F1
#
_cell.length_a   1.000
_cell.length_b   1.000
_cell.length_c   1.000
_cell.angle_alpha   90.00
_cell.angle_beta   90.00
_cell.angle_gamma   90.00
#
_symmetry.space_group_name_H-M   'P 1'
#
loop_
_entity.id
_entity.type
_entity.pdbx_description
1 polymer ?
#
loop_
_entity_poly.entity_id
_entity_poly.type
_entity_poly.pdbx_seq_one_letter_code
_entity_poly.pdbx_strand_id
1 'polypeptide(L)'
;MDTLKKLKFEANGIIGVLLDYSREPVLTNIIDQFRTSLESNDIELIRYSLEQLKTWYARNRNEIYKNEFVFNEFEHHETENKIKKFLDELPVVDETEKSSITHFSSDQNRELEKKIFISHSSKDKIVCNAFVELLEDIGVSSEDIIYTSSPYHGIPGDEDIFEYLKKHLFKGAYVFYMLSDNYYDSVYCLNEMGATWVNSNNCSTFILPGFKGEIKGVIDKNKKAFSLEEPIDLFNLKEKILRMYDLTLEDKKWERIKAKFNTKLK
;
A
#
# COMPACT_ATOMS: atom_id res chain seq x y z
N MET A 1 11.70 -29.67 16.06
CA MET A 1 10.68 -28.62 16.31
C MET A 1 10.34 -28.00 14.97
N ASP A 2 9.05 -27.95 14.62
CA ASP A 2 8.54 -27.34 13.40
C ASP A 2 8.95 -25.85 13.28
N THR A 3 9.24 -25.37 12.07
CA THR A 3 9.80 -24.03 11.82
C THR A 3 8.88 -22.93 12.34
N LEU A 4 7.57 -23.07 12.10
CA LEU A 4 6.57 -22.12 12.62
C LEU A 4 6.55 -22.11 14.15
N LYS A 5 6.67 -23.27 14.80
CA LYS A 5 6.78 -23.35 16.28
C LYS A 5 8.05 -22.68 16.79
N LYS A 6 9.19 -22.84 16.11
CA LYS A 6 10.45 -22.15 16.46
C LYS A 6 10.30 -20.63 16.34
N LEU A 7 9.73 -20.17 15.23
CA LEU A 7 9.48 -18.76 15.00
C LEU A 7 8.59 -18.16 16.10
N LYS A 8 7.49 -18.83 16.47
CA LYS A 8 6.62 -18.40 17.58
C LYS A 8 7.35 -18.29 18.91
N PHE A 9 8.24 -19.23 19.20
CA PHE A 9 9.03 -19.23 20.43
C PHE A 9 10.04 -18.07 20.46
N GLU A 10 10.66 -17.75 19.32
CA GLU A 10 11.68 -16.70 19.21
C GLU A 10 11.11 -15.30 18.91
N ALA A 11 9.83 -15.20 18.54
CA ALA A 11 9.19 -13.97 18.09
C ALA A 11 9.32 -12.82 19.08
N ASN A 12 9.09 -13.08 20.38
CA ASN A 12 9.19 -12.04 21.39
C ASN A 12 10.61 -11.46 21.52
N GLY A 13 11.65 -12.27 21.28
CA GLY A 13 13.03 -11.81 21.27
C GLY A 13 13.33 -10.93 20.06
N ILE A 14 12.91 -11.35 18.87
CA ILE A 14 13.02 -10.57 17.62
C ILE A 14 12.33 -9.21 17.79
N ILE A 15 11.11 -9.22 18.32
CA ILE A 15 10.31 -8.01 18.55
C ILE A 15 10.95 -7.10 19.60
N GLY A 16 11.49 -7.68 20.68
CA GLY A 16 12.17 -6.94 21.74
C GLY A 16 13.35 -6.13 21.20
N VAL A 17 14.23 -6.77 20.42
CA VAL A 17 15.39 -6.11 19.80
C VAL A 17 14.96 -4.95 18.90
N LEU A 18 13.91 -5.13 18.12
CA LEU A 18 13.41 -4.09 17.21
C LEU A 18 12.78 -2.89 17.95
N LEU A 19 11.93 -3.14 18.95
CA LEU A 19 11.24 -2.09 19.71
C LEU A 19 12.16 -1.34 20.69
N ASP A 20 13.26 -1.96 21.10
CA ASP A 20 14.31 -1.32 21.92
C ASP A 20 15.09 -0.29 21.09
N TYR A 21 15.36 -0.60 19.82
CA TYR A 21 16.06 0.29 18.90
C TYR A 21 15.20 1.46 18.43
N SER A 22 13.97 1.21 17.98
CA SER A 22 13.10 2.26 17.47
C SER A 22 11.63 1.92 17.68
N ARG A 23 10.84 2.96 17.97
CA ARG A 23 9.37 2.90 18.07
C ARG A 23 8.71 3.78 17.03
N GLU A 24 9.41 3.96 15.92
CA GLU A 24 8.85 4.65 14.77
C GLU A 24 7.59 3.89 14.26
N PRO A 25 6.62 4.60 13.65
CA PRO A 25 5.33 4.01 13.29
C PRO A 25 5.39 2.84 12.29
N VAL A 26 6.30 2.87 11.32
CA VAL A 26 6.54 1.82 10.31
C VAL A 26 7.01 0.53 10.98
N LEU A 27 8.06 0.55 11.81
CA LEU A 27 8.59 -0.64 12.49
C LEU A 27 7.60 -1.21 13.49
N THR A 28 7.00 -0.35 14.32
CA THR A 28 6.00 -0.76 15.32
C THR A 28 4.87 -1.53 14.66
N ASN A 29 4.46 -1.08 13.49
CA ASN A 29 3.43 -1.75 12.73
C ASN A 29 3.87 -3.08 12.10
N ILE A 30 5.05 -3.14 11.47
CA ILE A 30 5.53 -4.41 10.89
C ILE A 30 5.58 -5.48 11.99
N ILE A 31 5.96 -5.09 13.21
CA ILE A 31 5.93 -5.92 14.41
C ILE A 31 4.53 -6.36 14.80
N ASP A 32 3.54 -5.46 14.77
CA ASP A 32 2.14 -5.81 15.09
C ASP A 32 1.54 -6.77 14.06
N GLN A 33 1.84 -6.59 12.77
CA GLN A 33 1.46 -7.54 11.71
C GLN A 33 2.13 -8.90 11.90
N PHE A 34 3.43 -8.90 12.23
CA PHE A 34 4.16 -10.12 12.55
C PHE A 34 3.53 -10.85 13.76
N ARG A 35 3.18 -10.14 14.84
CA ARG A 35 2.45 -10.72 15.98
C ARG A 35 1.11 -11.32 15.59
N THR A 36 0.29 -10.55 14.88
CA THR A 36 -1.07 -10.96 14.50
C THR A 36 -1.05 -12.18 13.58
N SER A 37 -0.14 -12.20 12.60
CA SER A 37 0.03 -13.35 11.70
C SER A 37 0.53 -14.61 12.42
N LEU A 38 1.36 -14.45 13.45
CA LEU A 38 1.73 -15.57 14.31
C LEU A 38 0.54 -16.09 15.12
N GLU A 39 -0.34 -15.23 15.64
CA GLU A 39 -1.55 -15.67 16.36
C GLU A 39 -2.50 -16.45 15.45
N SER A 40 -2.72 -15.99 14.22
CA SER A 40 -3.58 -16.66 13.23
C SER A 40 -2.97 -17.92 12.60
N ASN A 41 -1.66 -18.15 12.76
CA ASN A 41 -0.90 -19.19 12.05
C ASN A 41 -0.94 -19.05 10.51
N ASP A 42 -1.20 -17.85 9.99
CA ASP A 42 -1.21 -17.62 8.55
C ASP A 42 0.23 -17.55 8.02
N ILE A 43 0.69 -18.65 7.43
CA ILE A 43 2.06 -18.79 6.92
C ILE A 43 2.37 -17.73 5.85
N GLU A 44 1.40 -17.36 5.02
CA GLU A 44 1.58 -16.35 3.98
C GLU A 44 1.86 -14.98 4.60
N LEU A 45 1.04 -14.58 5.59
CA LEU A 45 1.21 -13.32 6.31
C LEU A 45 2.47 -13.29 7.19
N ILE A 46 2.83 -14.43 7.77
CA ILE A 46 4.08 -14.58 8.52
C ILE A 46 5.28 -14.37 7.59
N ARG A 47 5.29 -15.00 6.41
CA ARG A 47 6.38 -14.83 5.43
C ARG A 47 6.46 -13.39 4.95
N TYR A 48 5.31 -12.78 4.67
CA TYR A 48 5.20 -11.40 4.24
C TYR A 48 5.75 -10.40 5.28
N SER A 49 5.35 -10.54 6.55
CA SER A 49 5.84 -9.68 7.63
C SER A 49 7.35 -9.85 7.87
N LEU A 50 7.88 -11.07 7.75
CA LEU A 50 9.33 -11.30 7.80
C LEU A 50 10.11 -10.65 6.63
N GLU A 51 9.58 -10.65 5.41
CA GLU A 51 10.21 -9.94 4.27
C GLU A 51 10.21 -8.41 4.48
N GLN A 52 9.15 -7.87 5.08
CA GLN A 52 9.11 -6.46 5.47
C GLN A 52 10.18 -6.13 6.52
N LEU A 53 10.34 -6.97 7.55
CA LEU A 53 11.39 -6.79 8.57
C LEU A 53 12.80 -6.86 7.94
N LYS A 54 13.05 -7.81 7.05
CA LYS A 54 14.32 -7.92 6.30
C LYS A 54 14.60 -6.67 5.47
N THR A 55 13.58 -6.12 4.81
CA THR A 55 13.70 -4.87 4.04
C THR A 55 13.98 -3.66 4.94
N TRP A 56 13.30 -3.60 6.11
CA TRP A 56 13.54 -2.56 7.10
C TRP A 56 15.00 -2.60 7.61
N TYR A 57 15.53 -3.78 7.93
CA TYR A 57 16.93 -3.95 8.29
C TYR A 57 17.89 -3.47 7.19
N ALA A 58 17.63 -3.82 5.93
CA ALA A 58 18.48 -3.40 4.82
C ALA A 58 18.57 -1.86 4.69
N ARG A 59 17.48 -1.14 4.98
CA ARG A 59 17.41 0.33 4.92
C ARG A 59 18.06 1.01 6.12
N ASN A 60 17.88 0.44 7.31
CA ASN A 60 18.38 1.01 8.56
C ASN A 60 19.78 0.50 8.92
N ARG A 61 20.35 -0.43 8.15
CA ARG A 61 21.67 -1.03 8.35
C ARG A 61 22.71 0.04 8.70
N ASN A 62 22.89 1.04 7.85
CA ASN A 62 23.94 2.04 8.08
C ASN A 62 23.78 2.79 9.41
N GLU A 63 22.55 3.07 9.84
CA GLU A 63 22.29 3.76 11.11
C GLU A 63 22.45 2.83 12.30
N ILE A 64 22.03 1.56 12.17
CA ILE A 64 22.19 0.54 13.21
C ILE A 64 23.69 0.23 13.46
N TYR A 65 24.50 0.17 12.39
CA TYR A 65 25.90 -0.25 12.46
C TYR A 65 26.92 0.91 12.53
N LYS A 66 26.48 2.18 12.54
CA LYS A 66 27.37 3.36 12.70
C LYS A 66 27.10 4.20 13.93
N ASN A 67 25.94 4.05 14.56
CA ASN A 67 25.55 4.91 15.64
C ASN A 67 26.36 4.54 16.91
N GLU A 68 27.22 5.46 17.34
CA GLU A 68 28.10 5.34 18.54
C GLU A 68 27.32 5.07 19.85
N PHE A 69 25.98 5.08 19.80
CA PHE A 69 25.06 4.84 20.91
C PHE A 69 24.29 3.52 20.84
N VAL A 70 24.51 2.66 19.83
CA VAL A 70 23.85 1.35 19.72
C VAL A 70 24.62 0.30 20.53
N PHE A 71 24.14 0.00 21.73
CA PHE A 71 24.75 -1.01 22.60
C PHE A 71 24.54 -2.47 22.14
N ASN A 72 23.70 -2.70 21.11
CA ASN A 72 23.16 -4.01 20.73
C ASN A 72 23.42 -4.40 19.26
N GLU A 73 24.50 -3.92 18.63
CA GLU A 73 24.86 -4.21 17.22
C GLU A 73 24.81 -5.72 16.90
N PHE A 74 25.39 -6.53 17.80
CA PHE A 74 25.39 -7.98 17.70
C PHE A 74 23.97 -8.57 17.70
N GLU A 75 23.07 -8.05 18.54
CA GLU A 75 21.69 -8.53 18.62
C GLU A 75 20.89 -8.21 17.36
N HIS A 76 21.14 -7.04 16.75
CA HIS A 76 20.52 -6.68 15.47
C HIS A 76 21.01 -7.56 14.33
N HIS A 77 22.32 -7.85 14.27
CA HIS A 77 22.88 -8.76 13.28
C HIS A 77 22.32 -10.18 13.42
N GLU A 78 22.25 -10.70 14.64
CA GLU A 78 21.64 -12.01 14.94
C GLU A 78 20.17 -12.04 14.55
N THR A 79 19.41 -10.98 14.88
CA THR A 79 17.99 -10.87 14.55
C THR A 79 17.76 -10.82 13.04
N GLU A 80 18.57 -10.04 12.29
CA GLU A 80 18.49 -9.97 10.83
C GLU A 80 18.77 -11.35 10.19
N ASN A 81 19.76 -12.09 10.70
CA ASN A 81 20.08 -13.43 10.21
C ASN A 81 19.02 -14.47 10.55
N LYS A 82 18.42 -14.38 11.75
CA LYS A 82 17.27 -15.23 12.13
C LYS A 82 16.09 -15.01 11.19
N ILE A 83 15.75 -13.75 10.89
CA ILE A 83 14.65 -13.43 9.96
C ILE A 83 14.91 -14.07 8.59
N LYS A 84 16.12 -13.93 8.03
CA LYS A 84 16.48 -14.56 6.75
C LYS A 84 16.37 -16.08 6.81
N LYS A 85 16.89 -16.69 7.86
CA LYS A 85 16.81 -18.13 8.07
C LYS A 85 15.36 -18.62 8.15
N PHE A 86 14.49 -17.92 8.86
CA PHE A 86 13.07 -18.27 8.91
C PHE A 86 12.38 -18.10 7.56
N LEU A 87 12.74 -17.09 6.77
CA LEU A 87 12.23 -16.94 5.40
C LEU A 87 12.63 -18.09 4.48
N ASP A 88 13.84 -18.61 4.64
CA ASP A 88 14.36 -19.74 3.85
C ASP A 88 13.77 -21.09 4.32
N GLU A 89 13.51 -21.25 5.62
CA GLU A 89 12.97 -22.49 6.22
C GLU A 89 11.45 -22.59 6.20
N LEU A 90 10.73 -21.47 6.13
CA LEU A 90 9.27 -21.47 6.00
C LEU A 90 8.87 -21.96 4.60
N PRO A 91 7.81 -22.77 4.49
CA PRO A 91 7.37 -23.25 3.20
C PRO A 91 7.05 -22.06 2.30
N VAL A 92 7.70 -22.03 1.14
CA VAL A 92 7.35 -21.10 0.08
C VAL A 92 5.94 -21.50 -0.37
N VAL A 93 4.99 -20.57 -0.24
CA VAL A 93 3.68 -20.72 -0.86
C VAL A 93 3.93 -20.62 -2.36
N ASP A 94 4.05 -21.78 -3.00
CA ASP A 94 4.29 -21.90 -4.42
C ASP A 94 3.05 -21.36 -5.17
N GLU A 95 3.23 -20.37 -6.03
CA GLU A 95 2.17 -19.81 -6.88
C GLU A 95 1.65 -20.83 -7.93
N THR A 96 2.18 -22.06 -7.93
CA THR A 96 1.93 -23.07 -8.97
C THR A 96 0.73 -23.99 -8.74
N GLU A 97 0.07 -23.98 -7.57
CA GLU A 97 -1.17 -24.74 -7.33
C GLU A 97 -2.48 -23.92 -7.46
N LYS A 98 -2.52 -22.97 -8.40
CA LYS A 98 -3.79 -22.45 -8.97
C LYS A 98 -4.05 -22.96 -10.40
N SER A 99 -3.34 -23.98 -10.85
CA SER A 99 -3.50 -24.58 -12.18
C SER A 99 -4.31 -25.88 -12.17
N SER A 100 -5.40 -25.94 -11.41
CA SER A 100 -6.43 -26.98 -11.58
C SER A 100 -7.73 -26.54 -10.89
N ILE A 101 -8.52 -25.70 -11.58
CA ILE A 101 -9.99 -25.77 -11.70
C ILE A 101 -10.35 -24.91 -12.92
N THR A 102 -10.68 -25.63 -14.00
CA THR A 102 -11.51 -25.28 -15.16
C THR A 102 -11.11 -24.11 -16.05
N HIS A 103 -11.07 -24.38 -17.36
CA HIS A 103 -11.27 -23.40 -18.44
C HIS A 103 -12.32 -22.34 -18.05
N PHE A 104 -11.88 -21.20 -17.55
CA PHE A 104 -12.63 -19.97 -17.59
C PHE A 104 -11.91 -19.03 -18.55
N SER A 105 -12.69 -18.66 -19.56
CA SER A 105 -12.37 -17.78 -20.69
C SER A 105 -11.46 -16.60 -20.34
N SER A 106 -10.57 -16.31 -21.28
CA SER A 106 -9.56 -15.24 -21.33
C SER A 106 -10.07 -13.80 -21.12
N ASP A 107 -11.34 -13.59 -20.80
CA ASP A 107 -11.95 -12.27 -20.65
C ASP A 107 -11.88 -11.72 -19.22
N GLN A 108 -11.81 -12.57 -18.20
CA GLN A 108 -11.86 -12.17 -16.78
C GLN A 108 -10.58 -11.48 -16.26
N ASN A 109 -9.41 -11.72 -16.89
CA ASN A 109 -8.15 -11.11 -16.46
C ASN A 109 -8.02 -9.63 -16.90
N ARG A 110 -8.72 -9.21 -17.97
CA ARG A 110 -8.72 -7.82 -18.44
C ARG A 110 -9.61 -6.90 -17.60
N GLU A 111 -10.60 -7.43 -16.89
CA GLU A 111 -11.51 -6.63 -16.06
C GLU A 111 -10.85 -6.10 -14.78
N LEU A 112 -9.86 -6.82 -14.23
CA LEU A 112 -9.21 -6.44 -12.97
C LEU A 112 -8.07 -5.41 -13.13
N GLU A 113 -7.40 -5.37 -14.29
CA GLU A 113 -6.36 -4.37 -14.62
C GLU A 113 -6.91 -2.93 -14.72
N LYS A 114 -8.24 -2.77 -14.79
CA LYS A 114 -8.92 -1.47 -14.89
C LYS A 114 -9.40 -0.91 -13.55
N LYS A 115 -9.20 -1.61 -12.44
CA LYS A 115 -9.61 -1.08 -11.13
C LYS A 115 -8.59 -0.10 -10.56
N ILE A 116 -9.07 1.02 -10.05
CA ILE A 116 -8.27 2.00 -9.30
C ILE A 116 -8.55 1.83 -7.81
N PHE A 117 -7.50 1.63 -7.03
CA PHE A 117 -7.57 1.72 -5.57
C PHE A 117 -7.07 3.07 -5.07
N ILE A 118 -7.87 3.75 -4.25
CA ILE A 118 -7.53 5.04 -3.65
C ILE A 118 -7.09 4.83 -2.21
N SER A 119 -5.78 4.71 -2.02
CA SER A 119 -5.17 4.62 -0.69
C SER A 119 -5.05 6.04 -0.12
N HIS A 120 -5.67 6.27 1.04
CA HIS A 120 -5.79 7.58 1.66
C HIS A 120 -6.03 7.49 3.17
N SER A 121 -5.77 8.58 3.90
CA SER A 121 -6.18 8.68 5.30
C SER A 121 -7.66 8.99 5.39
N SER A 122 -8.40 8.31 6.28
CA SER A 122 -9.84 8.59 6.51
C SER A 122 -10.10 10.02 7.00
N LYS A 123 -9.08 10.69 7.55
CA LYS A 123 -9.12 12.12 7.92
C LYS A 123 -9.17 13.05 6.68
N ASP A 124 -8.68 12.58 5.54
CA ASP A 124 -8.64 13.32 4.28
C ASP A 124 -9.85 13.02 3.38
N LYS A 125 -10.90 12.37 3.94
CA LYS A 125 -12.10 11.95 3.20
C LYS A 125 -12.75 13.07 2.39
N ILE A 126 -12.67 14.33 2.84
CA ILE A 126 -13.29 15.45 2.14
C ILE A 126 -12.63 15.65 0.77
N VAL A 127 -11.29 15.72 0.75
CA VAL A 127 -10.51 15.88 -0.48
C VAL A 127 -10.59 14.61 -1.34
N CYS A 128 -10.54 13.44 -0.71
CA CYS A 128 -10.60 12.17 -1.44
C CYS A 128 -11.99 11.91 -2.06
N ASN A 129 -13.08 12.32 -1.41
CA ASN A 129 -14.42 12.29 -2.02
C ASN A 129 -14.49 13.19 -3.26
N ALA A 130 -13.95 14.40 -3.19
CA ALA A 130 -13.90 15.30 -4.34
C ALA A 130 -13.07 14.70 -5.49
N PHE A 131 -12.00 13.98 -5.16
CA PHE A 131 -11.16 13.29 -6.13
C PHE A 131 -11.86 12.08 -6.77
N VAL A 132 -12.61 11.28 -6.00
CA VAL A 132 -13.46 10.21 -6.54
C VAL A 132 -14.47 10.77 -7.53
N GLU A 133 -15.21 11.83 -7.14
CA GLU A 133 -16.17 12.48 -8.03
C GLU A 133 -15.50 13.02 -9.30
N LEU A 134 -14.26 13.52 -9.22
CA LEU A 134 -13.50 13.96 -10.39
C LEU A 134 -13.27 12.80 -11.37
N LEU A 135 -12.90 11.62 -10.89
CA LEU A 135 -12.71 10.44 -11.73
C LEU A 135 -14.02 10.00 -12.40
N GLU A 136 -15.12 9.98 -11.64
CA GLU A 136 -16.45 9.67 -12.16
C GLU A 136 -16.91 10.70 -13.22
N ASP A 137 -16.70 11.99 -12.96
CA ASP A 137 -17.06 13.07 -13.88
C ASP A 137 -16.24 13.02 -15.20
N ILE A 138 -14.99 12.54 -15.14
CA ILE A 138 -14.15 12.24 -16.32
C ILE A 138 -14.70 11.05 -17.11
N GLY A 139 -15.31 10.07 -16.44
CA GLY A 139 -15.99 8.93 -17.03
C GLY A 139 -15.55 7.56 -16.52
N VAL A 140 -14.80 7.49 -15.42
CA VAL A 140 -14.48 6.22 -14.75
C VAL A 140 -15.74 5.66 -14.10
N SER A 141 -16.02 4.36 -14.28
CA SER A 141 -17.17 3.72 -13.63
C SER A 141 -16.94 3.62 -12.11
N SER A 142 -17.97 3.88 -11.31
CA SER A 142 -17.91 3.71 -9.84
C SER A 142 -17.51 2.28 -9.44
N GLU A 143 -17.84 1.27 -10.25
CA GLU A 143 -17.48 -0.15 -10.02
C GLU A 143 -15.98 -0.44 -10.18
N ASP A 144 -15.29 0.43 -10.92
CA ASP A 144 -13.84 0.38 -11.15
C ASP A 144 -13.06 1.13 -10.05
N ILE A 145 -13.74 1.87 -9.17
CA ILE A 145 -13.11 2.64 -8.09
C ILE A 145 -13.30 1.92 -6.76
N ILE A 146 -12.19 1.50 -6.15
CA ILE A 146 -12.18 0.96 -4.80
C ILE A 146 -11.81 2.10 -3.85
N TYR A 147 -12.77 2.53 -3.03
CA TYR A 147 -12.60 3.63 -2.09
C TYR A 147 -13.37 3.39 -0.77
N THR A 148 -12.61 3.07 0.28
CA THR A 148 -13.13 2.53 1.55
C THR A 148 -13.78 3.56 2.46
N SER A 149 -13.63 4.87 2.21
CA SER A 149 -14.24 5.93 3.01
C SER A 149 -15.60 6.42 2.49
N SER A 150 -16.12 5.84 1.41
CA SER A 150 -17.47 6.12 0.91
C SER A 150 -18.40 4.91 1.04
N PRO A 151 -19.64 5.07 1.53
CA PRO A 151 -20.64 4.00 1.58
C PRO A 151 -21.12 3.56 0.18
N TYR A 152 -20.85 4.34 -0.87
CA TYR A 152 -21.27 4.05 -2.25
C TYR A 152 -20.21 3.30 -3.08
N HIS A 153 -18.95 3.32 -2.64
CA HIS A 153 -17.79 2.67 -3.28
C HIS A 153 -17.19 1.58 -2.36
N GLY A 154 -17.99 1.18 -1.38
CA GLY A 154 -17.56 0.38 -0.25
C GLY A 154 -17.39 -1.10 -0.60
N ILE A 155 -16.53 -1.72 0.21
CA ILE A 155 -16.37 -3.16 0.31
C ILE A 155 -17.74 -3.78 0.64
N PRO A 156 -18.12 -4.93 0.04
CA PRO A 156 -19.36 -5.62 0.39
C PRO A 156 -19.51 -5.77 1.90
N GLY A 157 -20.73 -5.57 2.41
CA GLY A 157 -21.02 -5.83 3.82
C GLY A 157 -20.59 -7.25 4.20
N ASP A 158 -19.99 -7.40 5.38
CA ASP A 158 -19.45 -8.64 5.95
C ASP A 158 -18.07 -9.12 5.43
N GLU A 159 -17.41 -8.42 4.51
CA GLU A 159 -16.02 -8.73 4.12
C GLU A 159 -14.98 -7.97 5.00
N ASP A 160 -13.92 -8.66 5.40
CA ASP A 160 -12.76 -8.04 6.05
C ASP A 160 -12.04 -7.11 5.05
N ILE A 161 -11.79 -5.88 5.47
CA ILE A 161 -11.24 -4.83 4.61
C ILE A 161 -9.85 -5.23 4.07
N PHE A 162 -9.03 -5.86 4.91
CA PHE A 162 -7.69 -6.28 4.52
C PHE A 162 -7.73 -7.46 3.57
N GLU A 163 -8.61 -8.43 3.78
CA GLU A 163 -8.79 -9.56 2.85
C GLU A 163 -9.35 -9.11 1.49
N TYR A 164 -10.31 -8.17 1.48
CA TYR A 164 -10.81 -7.58 0.25
C TYR A 164 -9.71 -6.84 -0.51
N LEU A 165 -8.93 -6.00 0.20
CA LEU A 165 -7.80 -5.27 -0.39
C LEU A 165 -6.71 -6.23 -0.86
N LYS A 166 -6.36 -7.27 -0.10
CA LYS A 166 -5.42 -8.33 -0.50
C LYS A 166 -5.91 -9.01 -1.77
N LYS A 167 -7.18 -9.41 -1.85
CA LYS A 167 -7.74 -10.05 -3.04
C LYS A 167 -7.71 -9.16 -4.29
N HIS A 168 -7.88 -7.85 -4.16
CA HIS A 168 -7.95 -6.92 -5.30
C HIS A 168 -6.60 -6.30 -5.68
N LEU A 169 -5.76 -5.95 -4.70
CA LEU A 169 -4.40 -5.43 -4.91
C LEU A 169 -3.49 -6.49 -5.56
N PHE A 170 -3.63 -7.76 -5.18
CA PHE A 170 -2.85 -8.86 -5.77
C PHE A 170 -3.30 -9.25 -7.19
N LYS A 171 -4.44 -8.71 -7.66
CA LYS A 171 -4.96 -8.97 -9.01
C LYS A 171 -4.64 -7.87 -10.03
N GLY A 172 -3.73 -6.95 -9.69
CA GLY A 172 -3.21 -5.96 -10.65
C GLY A 172 -3.93 -4.61 -10.68
N ALA A 173 -4.68 -4.26 -9.62
CA ALA A 173 -5.29 -2.94 -9.49
C ALA A 173 -4.24 -1.81 -9.53
N TYR A 174 -4.62 -0.66 -10.10
CA TYR A 174 -3.78 0.52 -10.14
C TYR A 174 -3.96 1.35 -8.87
N VAL A 175 -2.87 1.68 -8.19
CA VAL A 175 -2.96 2.33 -6.88
C VAL A 175 -2.66 3.82 -6.97
N PHE A 176 -3.60 4.62 -6.48
CA PHE A 176 -3.47 6.06 -6.29
C PHE A 176 -3.22 6.36 -4.81
N TYR A 177 -2.01 6.82 -4.50
CA TYR A 177 -1.64 7.23 -3.15
C TYR A 177 -1.97 8.70 -2.94
N MET A 178 -2.87 8.99 -2.00
CA MET A 178 -3.30 10.35 -1.67
C MET A 178 -2.51 10.86 -0.45
N LEU A 179 -1.32 11.42 -0.71
CA LEU A 179 -0.37 11.80 0.33
C LEU A 179 -0.72 13.11 1.02
N SER A 180 -0.70 13.07 2.34
CA SER A 180 -0.85 14.21 3.26
C SER A 180 -0.06 13.91 4.53
N ASP A 181 0.00 14.88 5.45
CA ASP A 181 0.59 14.62 6.77
C ASP A 181 -0.24 13.55 7.53
N ASN A 182 -1.57 13.58 7.39
CA ASN A 182 -2.49 12.56 7.96
C ASN A 182 -2.29 11.16 7.36
N TYR A 183 -1.82 11.06 6.12
CA TYR A 183 -1.48 9.80 5.46
C TYR A 183 -0.24 9.18 6.11
N TYR A 184 0.81 9.97 6.31
CA TYR A 184 2.03 9.51 6.95
C TYR A 184 1.88 9.27 8.45
N ASP A 185 0.93 9.92 9.10
CA ASP A 185 0.54 9.64 10.49
C ASP A 185 -0.38 8.41 10.62
N SER A 186 -0.92 7.91 9.50
CA SER A 186 -1.81 6.75 9.47
C SER A 186 -1.01 5.46 9.23
N VAL A 187 -0.79 4.72 10.31
CA VAL A 187 -0.18 3.38 10.28
C VAL A 187 -0.85 2.46 9.25
N TYR A 188 -2.18 2.51 9.15
CA TYR A 188 -2.95 1.74 8.19
C TYR A 188 -2.62 2.09 6.72
N CYS A 189 -2.45 3.37 6.39
CA CYS A 189 -2.10 3.82 5.03
C CYS A 189 -0.68 3.42 4.62
N LEU A 190 0.24 3.40 5.58
CA LEU A 190 1.61 2.93 5.36
C LEU A 190 1.65 1.42 5.08
N ASN A 191 0.70 0.66 5.63
CA ASN A 191 0.55 -0.79 5.39
C ASN A 191 0.09 -1.08 3.97
N GLU A 192 -0.93 -0.37 3.51
CA GLU A 192 -1.42 -0.47 2.14
C GLU A 192 -0.32 -0.12 1.14
N MET A 193 0.47 0.92 1.46
CA MET A 193 1.63 1.34 0.66
C MET A 193 2.74 0.29 0.61
N GLY A 194 3.00 -0.42 1.71
CA GLY A 194 3.98 -1.51 1.77
C GLY A 194 3.53 -2.78 1.03
N ALA A 195 2.25 -3.15 1.13
CA ALA A 195 1.69 -4.34 0.47
C ALA A 195 1.58 -4.20 -1.04
N THR A 196 1.25 -3.01 -1.52
CA THR A 196 1.09 -2.73 -2.95
C THR A 196 2.44 -2.70 -3.69
N TRP A 197 3.51 -2.20 -3.05
CA TRP A 197 4.79 -1.95 -3.72
C TRP A 197 5.58 -3.22 -4.05
N VAL A 198 5.39 -4.30 -3.29
CA VAL A 198 6.05 -5.59 -3.55
C VAL A 198 5.55 -6.23 -4.86
N ASN A 199 4.34 -5.85 -5.32
CA ASN A 199 3.66 -6.55 -6.42
C ASN A 199 3.38 -5.73 -7.69
N SER A 200 3.65 -4.42 -7.76
CA SER A 200 3.34 -3.68 -9.00
C SER A 200 4.06 -2.35 -9.21
N ASN A 201 4.46 -2.11 -10.47
CA ASN A 201 4.91 -0.81 -11.00
C ASN A 201 3.75 0.16 -11.31
N ASN A 202 2.50 -0.24 -11.02
CA ASN A 202 1.26 0.42 -11.45
C ASN A 202 0.68 1.32 -10.35
N CYS A 203 1.42 2.37 -10.00
CA CYS A 203 0.95 3.37 -9.04
C CYS A 203 1.18 4.80 -9.51
N SER A 204 0.40 5.72 -8.95
CA SER A 204 0.60 7.17 -9.09
C SER A 204 0.42 7.82 -7.72
N THR A 205 1.23 8.83 -7.48
CA THR A 205 1.27 9.55 -6.21
C THR A 205 0.65 10.92 -6.39
N PHE A 206 -0.28 11.27 -5.52
CA PHE A 206 -0.97 12.55 -5.49
C PHE A 206 -0.65 13.27 -4.20
N ILE A 207 -0.23 14.53 -4.30
CA ILE A 207 0.00 15.41 -3.15
C ILE A 207 -1.29 16.17 -2.87
N LEU A 208 -1.84 15.98 -1.66
CA LEU A 208 -3.01 16.70 -1.21
C LEU A 208 -2.67 18.13 -0.78
N PRO A 209 -3.64 19.07 -0.84
CA PRO A 209 -3.43 20.44 -0.40
C PRO A 209 -2.91 20.52 1.04
N GLY A 210 -1.94 21.40 1.26
CA GLY A 210 -1.38 21.66 2.59
C GLY A 210 -0.43 20.58 3.12
N PHE A 211 -0.03 19.59 2.31
CA PHE A 211 1.04 18.66 2.68
C PHE A 211 2.36 19.41 2.87
N LYS A 212 2.94 19.32 4.08
CA LYS A 212 4.19 20.01 4.44
C LYS A 212 5.38 19.06 4.58
N GLY A 213 5.11 17.76 4.68
CA GLY A 213 6.13 16.73 4.77
C GLY A 213 6.89 16.50 3.46
N GLU A 214 7.93 15.67 3.56
CA GLU A 214 8.59 15.10 2.38
C GLU A 214 7.97 13.76 2.03
N ILE A 215 7.97 13.40 0.75
CA ILE A 215 7.59 12.05 0.32
C ILE A 215 8.61 11.05 0.87
N LYS A 216 8.16 10.21 1.79
CA LYS A 216 8.95 9.17 2.48
C LYS A 216 8.38 7.79 2.18
N GLY A 217 9.14 6.74 2.50
CA GLY A 217 8.71 5.34 2.36
C GLY A 217 9.08 4.72 1.02
N VAL A 218 8.22 3.82 0.53
CA VAL A 218 8.52 2.97 -0.65
C VAL A 218 8.24 3.68 -1.98
N ILE A 219 7.66 4.88 -1.94
CA ILE A 219 7.36 5.66 -3.15
C ILE A 219 8.68 6.10 -3.82
N ASP A 220 8.82 5.78 -5.10
CA ASP A 220 9.99 6.16 -5.89
C ASP A 220 10.10 7.67 -5.99
N LYS A 221 11.09 8.26 -5.32
CA LYS A 221 11.38 9.70 -5.34
C LYS A 221 11.75 10.21 -6.73
N ASN A 222 12.09 9.33 -7.67
CA ASN A 222 12.38 9.68 -9.06
C ASN A 222 11.13 9.71 -9.95
N LYS A 223 9.97 9.23 -9.47
CA LYS A 223 8.68 9.40 -10.16
C LYS A 223 8.04 10.71 -9.72
N LYS A 224 7.71 11.57 -10.68
CA LYS A 224 7.02 12.84 -10.41
C LYS A 224 5.63 12.56 -9.82
N ALA A 225 5.37 13.11 -8.64
CA ALA A 225 4.04 13.13 -8.04
C ALA A 225 3.15 14.21 -8.69
N PHE A 226 1.83 13.98 -8.71
CA PHE A 226 0.84 14.94 -9.16
C PHE A 226 0.44 15.82 -7.98
N SER A 227 0.54 17.14 -8.09
CA SER A 227 -0.14 18.03 -7.14
C SER A 227 -1.60 18.25 -7.57
N LEU A 228 -2.55 18.09 -6.65
CA LEU A 228 -3.96 18.39 -6.93
C LEU A 228 -4.24 19.89 -7.08
N GLU A 229 -3.32 20.74 -6.63
CA GLU A 229 -3.42 22.20 -6.74
C GLU A 229 -2.80 22.72 -8.04
N GLU A 230 -1.93 21.94 -8.68
CA GLU A 230 -1.21 22.35 -9.89
C GLU A 230 -2.03 22.09 -11.17
N PRO A 231 -2.40 23.13 -11.93
CA PRO A 231 -3.28 22.98 -13.10
C PRO A 231 -2.74 22.03 -14.17
N ILE A 232 -1.42 21.97 -14.34
CA ILE A 232 -0.77 21.10 -15.32
C ILE A 232 -0.82 19.63 -14.90
N ASP A 233 -0.73 19.35 -13.60
CA ASP A 233 -0.77 17.99 -13.08
C ASP A 233 -2.21 17.44 -13.14
N LEU A 234 -3.23 18.27 -12.89
CA LEU A 234 -4.63 17.90 -13.12
C LEU A 234 -4.93 17.59 -14.59
N PHE A 235 -4.33 18.33 -15.53
CA PHE A 235 -4.44 18.03 -16.95
C PHE A 235 -3.76 16.70 -17.29
N ASN A 236 -2.57 16.44 -16.76
CA ASN A 236 -1.88 15.17 -16.97
C ASN A 236 -2.64 13.98 -16.37
N LEU A 237 -3.31 14.18 -15.22
CA LEU A 237 -4.22 13.19 -14.63
C LEU A 237 -5.39 12.89 -15.59
N LYS A 238 -6.07 13.92 -16.13
CA LYS A 238 -7.12 13.76 -17.14
C LYS A 238 -6.62 12.88 -18.29
N GLU A 239 -5.51 13.26 -18.93
CA GLU A 239 -4.96 12.54 -20.08
C GLU A 239 -4.61 11.08 -19.74
N LYS A 240 -4.08 10.84 -18.53
CA LYS A 240 -3.78 9.49 -18.05
C LYS A 240 -5.06 8.65 -17.92
N ILE A 241 -6.11 9.17 -17.30
CA ILE A 241 -7.39 8.46 -17.12
C ILE A 241 -8.04 8.19 -18.47
N LEU A 242 -8.06 9.17 -19.38
CA LEU A 242 -8.63 8.99 -20.72
C LEU A 242 -7.94 7.85 -21.48
N ARG A 243 -6.60 7.76 -21.41
CA ARG A 243 -5.84 6.66 -22.02
C ARG A 243 -6.08 5.32 -21.35
N MET A 244 -6.15 5.32 -20.02
CA MET A 244 -6.31 4.10 -19.23
C MET A 244 -7.66 3.41 -19.48
N TYR A 245 -8.71 4.19 -19.70
CA TYR A 245 -10.07 3.69 -19.92
C TYR A 245 -10.56 3.80 -21.37
N ASP A 246 -9.70 4.24 -22.30
CA ASP A 246 -10.05 4.49 -23.71
C ASP A 246 -11.26 5.44 -23.86
N LEU A 247 -11.25 6.54 -23.10
CA LEU A 247 -12.32 7.52 -23.03
C LEU A 247 -12.00 8.77 -23.88
N THR A 248 -13.06 9.49 -24.24
CA THR A 248 -12.95 10.83 -24.85
C THR A 248 -13.71 11.85 -24.01
N LEU A 249 -13.15 13.05 -23.88
CA LEU A 249 -13.75 14.13 -23.09
C LEU A 249 -13.52 15.47 -23.78
N GLU A 250 -14.61 16.15 -24.13
CA GLU A 250 -14.56 17.49 -24.72
C GLU A 250 -13.93 18.51 -23.77
N ASP A 251 -13.10 19.41 -24.31
CA ASP A 251 -12.39 20.42 -23.49
C ASP A 251 -13.34 21.34 -22.72
N LYS A 252 -14.48 21.72 -23.31
CA LYS A 252 -15.50 22.52 -22.60
C LYS A 252 -16.08 21.78 -21.40
N LYS A 253 -16.30 20.46 -21.52
CA LYS A 253 -16.77 19.62 -20.42
C LYS A 253 -15.68 19.49 -19.36
N TRP A 254 -14.42 19.32 -19.76
CA TRP A 254 -13.28 19.29 -18.85
C TRP A 254 -13.15 20.56 -18.02
N GLU A 255 -13.23 21.75 -18.64
CA GLU A 255 -13.11 23.01 -17.89
C GLU A 255 -14.21 23.16 -16.82
N ARG A 256 -15.43 22.70 -17.11
CA ARG A 256 -16.53 22.67 -16.13
C ARG A 256 -16.24 21.70 -14.97
N ILE A 257 -15.75 20.50 -15.26
CA ILE A 257 -15.41 19.48 -14.24
C ILE A 257 -14.28 19.99 -13.36
N LYS A 258 -13.21 20.51 -13.97
CA LYS A 258 -12.06 21.10 -13.27
C LYS A 258 -12.48 22.26 -12.36
N ALA A 259 -13.34 23.16 -12.84
CA ALA A 259 -13.86 24.26 -12.03
C ALA A 259 -14.64 23.74 -10.81
N LYS A 260 -15.53 22.75 -11.00
CA LYS A 260 -16.27 22.09 -9.90
C LYS A 260 -15.30 21.48 -8.89
N PHE A 261 -14.31 20.71 -9.33
CA PHE A 261 -13.32 20.09 -8.46
C PHE A 261 -12.54 21.12 -7.63
N ASN A 262 -12.05 22.19 -8.27
CA ASN A 262 -11.31 23.26 -7.59
C ASN A 262 -12.12 24.00 -6.51
N THR A 263 -13.46 24.03 -6.61
CA THR A 263 -14.29 24.60 -5.53
C THR A 263 -14.36 23.71 -4.29
N LYS A 264 -14.16 22.40 -4.46
CA LYS A 264 -14.21 21.42 -3.37
C LYS A 264 -12.85 21.16 -2.70
N LEU A 265 -11.76 21.60 -3.33
CA LEU A 265 -10.41 21.53 -2.78
C LEU A 265 -10.11 22.64 -1.75
N LYS A 266 -10.92 23.71 -1.72
CA LYS A 266 -10.80 24.85 -0.81
C LYS A 266 -11.60 24.62 0.47
#